data_AF-A0A401J004-F1
#
_entry.id   AF-A0A401J004-F1
#
_cell.length_a   1.000
_cell.length_b   1.000
_cell.length_c   1.000
_cell.angle_alpha   90.00
_cell.angle_beta   90.00
_cell.angle_gamma   90.00
#
_symmetry.space_group_name_H-M   'P 1'
#
loop_
_entity.id
_entity.type
_entity.pdbx_description
1 polymer ?
#
loop_
_entity_poly.entity_id
_entity_poly.type
_entity_poly.pdbx_seq_one_letter_code
_entity_poly.pdbx_strand_id
1 'polypeptide(L)'
;MLNGNSGWFRLSAVTLAGMVVESADKRCELPWRAVQGISAGRVQLDNEIWHLALAADIDREWSARLVIVTEADRIWARFTQVLPQVFPCVSSVTTWGPQALTTPEPISLYDRPSRDSYWLGAETRLQ
;
A
#
# COMPACT_ATOMS: atom_id res chain seq x y z
N MET A 1 11.29 0.76 -22.21
CA MET A 1 12.17 1.62 -21.38
C MET A 1 11.30 2.32 -20.36
N LEU A 2 11.31 1.85 -19.11
CA LEU A 2 10.69 2.58 -18.00
C LEU A 2 11.62 3.74 -17.66
N ASN A 3 11.15 4.97 -17.82
CA ASN A 3 11.92 6.19 -17.61
C ASN A 3 12.50 6.24 -16.18
N GLY A 4 13.83 6.40 -16.10
CA GLY A 4 14.61 6.43 -14.86
C GLY A 4 14.45 7.70 -14.03
N ASN A 5 13.24 8.03 -13.61
CA ASN A 5 12.96 9.20 -12.75
C ASN A 5 12.13 8.88 -11.49
N SER A 6 11.84 7.61 -11.23
CA SER A 6 11.33 7.15 -9.94
C SER A 6 12.50 6.70 -9.09
N GLY A 7 13.06 7.60 -8.27
CA GLY A 7 13.96 7.20 -7.21
C GLY A 7 13.32 6.09 -6.39
N TRP A 8 14.04 4.97 -6.20
CA TRP A 8 13.56 3.86 -5.40
C TRP A 8 13.48 4.33 -3.95
N PHE A 9 12.26 4.39 -3.42
CA PHE A 9 12.01 4.71 -2.02
C PHE A 9 11.87 3.42 -1.24
N ARG A 10 12.71 3.23 -0.23
CA ARG A 10 12.61 2.12 0.71
C ARG A 10 11.79 2.58 1.91
N LEU A 11 10.83 1.77 2.36
CA LEU A 11 10.15 2.02 3.62
C LEU A 11 11.11 1.74 4.78
N SER A 12 11.43 2.76 5.58
CA SER A 12 12.35 2.65 6.72
C SER A 12 11.63 2.57 8.07
N ALA A 13 10.44 3.16 8.19
CA ALA A 13 9.63 3.07 9.40
C ALA A 13 8.11 3.15 9.13
N VAL A 14 7.32 2.57 10.03
CA VAL A 14 5.85 2.61 10.03
C VAL A 14 5.33 2.83 11.45
N THR A 15 4.47 3.83 11.59
CA THR A 15 3.84 4.21 12.87
C THR A 15 2.35 4.50 12.66
N LEU A 16 1.61 4.73 13.75
CA LEU A 16 0.21 5.17 13.65
C LEU A 16 0.06 6.57 13.01
N ALA A 17 1.11 7.40 13.08
CA ALA A 17 1.07 8.74 12.47
C ALA A 17 1.35 8.72 10.96
N GLY A 18 2.08 7.72 10.47
CA GLY A 18 2.44 7.63 9.06
C GLY A 18 3.60 6.67 8.80
N MET A 19 4.12 6.77 7.58
CA MET A 19 5.25 6.03 7.06
C MET A 19 6.47 6.94 6.91
N VAL A 20 7.65 6.35 6.98
CA VAL A 20 8.90 7.03 6.63
C VAL A 20 9.52 6.26 5.48
N VAL A 21 9.77 6.97 4.38
CA VAL A 21 10.48 6.43 3.22
C VAL A 21 11.83 7.10 3.06
N GLU A 22 12.80 6.33 2.60
CA GLU A 22 14.19 6.76 2.43
C GLU A 22 14.67 6.43 1.02
N SER A 23 15.35 7.38 0.40
CA SER A 23 16.22 7.20 -0.76
C SER A 23 17.63 7.69 -0.41
N ALA A 24 18.61 7.48 -1.30
CA ALA A 24 20.02 7.80 -1.04
C ALA A 24 20.25 9.20 -0.46
N ASP A 25 19.46 10.19 -0.89
CA ASP A 25 19.66 11.59 -0.52
C ASP A 25 18.54 12.16 0.36
N LYS A 26 17.45 11.41 0.60
CA LYS A 26 16.24 11.97 1.21
C LYS A 26 15.52 10.98 2.10
N ARG A 27 15.16 11.45 3.30
CA ARG A 27 14.19 10.83 4.19
C ARG A 27 12.91 11.65 4.18
N CYS A 28 11.77 10.99 4.03
CA CYS A 28 10.49 11.65 3.88
C CYS A 28 9.41 10.99 4.71
N GLU A 29 8.67 11.79 5.48
CA GLU A 29 7.49 11.34 6.18
C GLU A 29 6.27 11.42 5.26
N LEU A 30 5.49 10.35 5.25
CA LEU A 30 4.28 10.19 4.46
C LEU A 30 3.11 9.94 5.40
N PRO A 31 2.18 10.89 5.53
CA PRO A 31 1.01 10.67 6.34
C PRO A 31 0.10 9.62 5.68
N TRP A 32 -0.65 8.85 6.47
CA TRP A 32 -1.57 7.84 5.93
C TRP A 32 -2.61 8.39 4.94
N ARG A 33 -2.97 9.68 5.07
CA ARG A 33 -3.80 10.40 4.10
C ARG A 33 -3.15 10.57 2.71
N ALA A 34 -1.91 10.17 2.49
CA ALA A 34 -1.32 10.10 1.15
C ALA A 34 -1.56 8.74 0.46
N VAL A 35 -1.96 7.71 1.21
CA VAL A 35 -2.17 6.34 0.67
C VAL A 35 -3.51 6.26 -0.04
N GLN A 36 -3.48 5.98 -1.34
CA GLN A 36 -4.66 5.81 -2.19
C GLN A 36 -5.12 4.37 -2.26
N GLY A 37 -4.19 3.42 -2.16
CA GLY A 37 -4.50 2.00 -2.26
C GLY A 37 -3.48 1.15 -1.53
N ILE A 38 -3.92 -0.03 -1.11
CA ILE A 38 -3.05 -1.07 -0.55
C ILE A 38 -3.45 -2.39 -1.19
N SER A 39 -2.48 -3.04 -1.83
CA SER A 39 -2.67 -4.37 -2.40
C SER A 39 -1.71 -5.37 -1.76
N ALA A 40 -2.16 -6.62 -1.66
CA ALA A 40 -1.32 -7.74 -1.25
C ALA A 40 -1.14 -8.71 -2.40
N GLY A 41 0.02 -9.33 -2.49
CA GLY A 41 0.31 -10.37 -3.47
C GLY A 41 1.48 -11.23 -3.02
N ARG A 42 2.09 -11.88 -4.01
CA ARG A 42 3.26 -12.73 -3.81
C ARG A 42 4.38 -12.35 -4.76
N VAL A 43 5.60 -12.44 -4.27
CA VAL A 43 6.83 -12.26 -5.05
C VAL A 43 7.72 -13.49 -4.86
N GLN A 44 8.39 -13.91 -5.93
CA GLN A 44 9.38 -14.96 -5.83
C GLN A 44 10.72 -14.31 -5.51
N LEU A 45 11.36 -14.74 -4.43
CA LEU A 45 12.73 -14.31 -4.09
C LEU A 45 13.76 -15.32 -4.60
N ASP A 46 15.04 -15.00 -4.45
CA ASP A 46 16.19 -15.74 -5.00
C ASP A 46 16.25 -17.23 -4.59
N ASN A 47 15.55 -17.62 -3.54
CA ASN A 47 15.43 -19.00 -3.03
C ASN A 47 14.29 -19.80 -3.70
N GLU A 48 13.66 -19.25 -4.74
CA GLU A 48 12.46 -19.78 -5.41
C GLU A 48 11.22 -19.87 -4.51
N ILE A 49 11.28 -19.37 -3.27
CA ILE A 49 10.16 -19.35 -2.34
C ILE A 49 9.29 -18.14 -2.63
N TRP A 50 7.97 -18.36 -2.62
CA TRP A 50 6.99 -17.29 -2.71
C TRP A 50 6.83 -16.62 -1.36
N HIS A 51 7.09 -15.32 -1.32
CA HIS A 51 6.93 -14.47 -0.16
C HIS A 51 5.73 -13.56 -0.32
N LEU A 52 5.07 -13.24 0.78
CA LEU A 52 4.05 -12.20 0.77
C LEU A 52 4.67 -10.83 0.45
N ALA A 53 3.92 -10.02 -0.29
CA ALA A 53 4.26 -8.64 -0.56
C ALA A 53 3.05 -7.73 -0.35
N LEU A 54 3.31 -6.53 0.16
CA LEU A 54 2.37 -5.42 0.26
C LEU A 54 2.87 -4.30 -0.63
N ALA A 55 1.97 -3.77 -1.44
CA ALA A 55 2.16 -2.61 -2.27
C ALA A 55 1.26 -1.49 -1.74
N ALA A 56 1.84 -0.34 -1.39
CA ALA A 56 1.11 0.86 -1.03
C ALA A 56 1.24 1.90 -2.15
N ASP A 57 0.10 2.28 -2.72
CA ASP A 57 0.00 3.36 -3.70
C ASP A 57 -0.14 4.68 -2.97
N ILE A 58 0.79 5.59 -3.25
CA ILE A 58 0.93 6.87 -2.56
C ILE A 58 0.81 7.99 -3.57
N ASP A 59 -0.12 8.91 -3.32
CA ASP A 59 -0.25 10.15 -4.07
C ASP A 59 0.35 11.30 -3.25
N ARG A 60 1.44 11.86 -3.77
CA ARG A 60 2.08 13.03 -3.20
C ARG A 60 2.46 13.98 -4.31
N GLU A 61 2.00 15.22 -4.18
CA GLU A 61 2.42 16.34 -5.04
C GLU A 61 2.31 16.01 -6.55
N TRP A 62 1.19 15.38 -6.95
CA TRP A 62 0.93 14.98 -8.34
C TRP A 62 1.87 13.89 -8.89
N SER A 63 2.58 13.19 -8.02
CA SER A 63 3.38 12.02 -8.36
C SER A 63 2.86 10.78 -7.65
N ALA A 64 2.44 9.80 -8.43
CA ALA A 64 2.15 8.46 -7.93
C ALA A 64 3.48 7.76 -7.59
N ARG A 65 3.57 7.24 -6.37
CA ARG A 65 4.71 6.46 -5.87
C ARG A 65 4.20 5.14 -5.34
N LEU A 66 4.91 4.08 -5.69
CA LEU A 66 4.63 2.75 -5.17
C LEU A 66 5.70 2.39 -4.13
N VAL A 67 5.26 1.97 -2.96
CA VAL A 67 6.13 1.42 -1.91
C VAL A 67 5.81 -0.06 -1.78
N ILE A 68 6.82 -0.90 -1.99
CA ILE A 68 6.70 -2.36 -1.86
C ILE A 68 7.44 -2.82 -0.61
N VAL A 69 6.80 -3.66 0.17
CA VAL A 69 7.36 -4.33 1.34
C VAL A 69 7.08 -5.81 1.22
N THR A 70 8.09 -6.64 1.42
CA THR A 70 8.00 -8.09 1.38
C THR A 70 8.09 -8.69 2.78
N GLU A 71 7.67 -9.94 2.92
CA GLU A 71 7.80 -10.70 4.17
C GLU A 71 9.25 -10.82 4.67
N ALA A 72 10.24 -10.74 3.77
CA ALA A 72 11.65 -10.75 4.11
C ALA A 72 12.13 -9.41 4.72
N ASP A 73 11.37 -8.33 4.56
CA ASP A 73 11.75 -7.02 5.08
C ASP A 73 11.51 -6.93 6.59
N ARG A 74 12.47 -6.34 7.31
CA ARG A 74 12.37 -6.12 8.77
C ARG A 74 11.13 -5.32 9.18
N ILE A 75 10.60 -4.49 8.28
CA ILE A 75 9.43 -3.63 8.55
C ILE A 75 8.10 -4.39 8.41
N TRP A 76 8.10 -5.60 7.82
CA TRP A 76 6.91 -6.39 7.52
C TRP A 76 5.98 -6.57 8.72
N ALA A 77 6.50 -7.09 9.83
CA ALA A 77 5.72 -7.36 11.03
C ALA A 77 5.06 -6.09 11.59
N ARG A 78 5.79 -4.97 11.57
CA ARG A 78 5.25 -3.70 12.04
C ARG A 78 4.20 -3.14 11.08
N PHE A 79 4.44 -3.23 9.78
CA PHE A 79 3.54 -2.71 8.77
C PHE A 79 2.19 -3.44 8.83
N THR A 80 2.21 -4.77 8.79
CA THR A 80 1.01 -5.63 8.88
C THR A 80 0.24 -5.45 10.20
N GLN A 81 0.93 -5.15 11.31
CA GLN A 81 0.28 -4.84 12.60
C GLN A 81 -0.43 -3.48 12.60
N VAL A 82 0.14 -2.48 11.93
CA VAL A 82 -0.38 -1.10 11.93
C VAL A 82 -1.54 -0.93 10.94
N LEU A 83 -1.53 -1.65 9.82
CA LEU A 83 -2.56 -1.54 8.78
C LEU A 83 -4.01 -1.57 9.30
N PRO A 84 -4.47 -2.59 10.06
CA PRO A 84 -5.86 -2.63 10.54
C PRO A 84 -6.18 -1.53 11.56
N GLN A 85 -5.17 -0.93 12.20
CA GLN A 85 -5.39 0.18 13.14
C GLN A 85 -5.60 1.50 12.40
N VAL A 86 -4.97 1.66 11.24
CA VAL A 86 -5.06 2.87 10.40
C VAL A 86 -6.24 2.78 9.44
N PHE A 87 -6.46 1.59 8.86
CA PHE A 87 -7.52 1.29 7.92
C PHE A 87 -8.37 0.15 8.51
N PRO A 88 -9.40 0.44 9.32
CA PRO A 88 -10.18 -0.60 10.00
C PRO A 88 -10.89 -1.60 9.09
N CYS A 89 -11.06 -1.28 7.80
CA CYS A 89 -11.59 -2.20 6.79
C CYS A 89 -10.56 -3.25 6.32
N VAL A 90 -9.25 -3.01 6.53
CA VAL A 90 -8.20 -3.96 6.22
C VAL A 90 -8.17 -5.02 7.31
N SER A 91 -8.41 -6.27 6.91
CA SER A 91 -8.32 -7.42 7.84
C SER A 91 -6.87 -7.72 8.23
N SER A 92 -6.68 -8.52 9.29
CA SER A 92 -5.34 -8.96 9.71
C SER A 92 -4.66 -9.83 8.64
N VAL A 93 -3.32 -9.88 8.68
CA VAL A 93 -2.51 -10.69 7.76
C VAL A 93 -2.87 -12.17 7.75
N THR A 94 -3.33 -12.71 8.88
CA THR A 94 -3.81 -14.09 8.98
C THR A 94 -5.05 -14.38 8.12
N THR A 95 -5.82 -13.34 7.76
CA THR A 95 -7.01 -13.46 6.93
C THR A 95 -6.69 -13.35 5.45
N TRP A 96 -5.99 -12.30 5.02
CA TRP A 96 -5.70 -12.07 3.59
C TRP A 96 -4.44 -12.78 3.08
N GLY A 97 -3.50 -13.12 3.97
CA GLY A 97 -2.20 -13.72 3.61
C GLY A 97 -2.32 -15.01 2.80
N PRO A 98 -3.10 -16.02 3.24
CA PRO A 98 -3.28 -17.26 2.49
C PRO A 98 -3.83 -17.04 1.07
N GLN A 99 -4.78 -16.10 0.91
CA GLN A 99 -5.34 -15.75 -0.39
C GLN A 99 -4.30 -15.05 -1.29
N ALA A 100 -3.53 -14.11 -0.74
CA ALA A 100 -2.49 -13.41 -1.48
C ALA A 100 -1.36 -14.35 -1.96
N LEU A 101 -1.06 -15.42 -1.21
CA LEU A 101 -0.08 -16.43 -1.61
C LEU A 101 -0.58 -17.39 -2.69
N THR A 102 -1.89 -17.59 -2.81
CA THR A 102 -2.48 -18.58 -3.74
C THR A 102 -3.03 -17.94 -5.00
N THR A 103 -3.29 -16.63 -4.98
CA THR A 103 -3.80 -15.90 -6.14
C THR A 103 -2.65 -15.48 -7.07
N PRO A 104 -2.78 -15.60 -8.40
CA PRO A 104 -1.76 -15.12 -9.34
C PRO A 104 -1.73 -13.60 -9.44
N GLU A 105 -2.86 -12.94 -9.21
CA GLU A 105 -3.01 -11.48 -9.24
C GLU A 105 -2.99 -10.90 -7.82
N PRO A 106 -2.49 -9.65 -7.65
CA PRO A 106 -2.61 -8.95 -6.38
C PRO A 106 -4.08 -8.73 -6.00
N ILE A 107 -4.38 -8.88 -4.72
CA ILE A 107 -5.69 -8.57 -4.14
C ILE A 107 -5.67 -7.15 -3.57
N SER A 108 -6.74 -6.37 -3.79
CA SER A 108 -6.92 -5.10 -3.10
C SER A 108 -7.34 -5.33 -1.65
N LEU A 109 -6.63 -4.71 -0.71
CA LEU A 109 -6.98 -4.69 0.72
C LEU A 109 -7.67 -3.39 1.11
N TYR A 110 -7.31 -2.30 0.45
CA TYR A 110 -7.86 -0.97 0.69
C TYR A 110 -7.79 -0.17 -0.60
N ASP A 111 -8.89 0.49 -0.93
CA ASP A 111 -8.94 1.54 -1.94
C ASP A 111 -9.56 2.77 -1.30
N ARG A 112 -8.92 3.93 -1.49
CA ARG A 112 -9.50 5.19 -1.06
C ARG A 112 -10.76 5.43 -1.88
N PRO A 113 -11.89 5.77 -1.24
CA PRO A 113 -13.07 6.20 -1.97
C PRO A 113 -12.74 7.36 -2.90
N SER A 114 -13.00 7.19 -4.20
CA SER A 114 -12.90 8.28 -5.18
C SER A 114 -13.81 9.43 -4.75
N ARG A 115 -13.30 10.68 -4.83
CA ARG A 115 -14.11 11.88 -4.54
C ARG A 115 -15.33 12.00 -5.45
N ASP A 116 -15.31 11.35 -6.62
CA ASP A 116 -16.40 11.38 -7.60
C ASP A 116 -17.65 10.63 -7.13
N SER A 117 -17.54 9.77 -6.12
CA SER A 117 -18.68 8.99 -5.61
C SER A 117 -19.70 9.80 -4.81
N TYR A 118 -19.40 11.06 -4.47
CA TYR A 118 -20.30 11.94 -3.72
C TYR A 118 -21.20 12.82 -4.60
N TRP A 119 -20.95 12.90 -5.92
CA TRP A 119 -21.73 13.76 -6.82
C TRP A 119 -22.86 13.05 -7.56
N LEU A 120 -22.91 11.71 -7.59
CA LEU A 120 -23.99 10.96 -8.24
C LEU A 120 -25.26 10.78 -7.39
N GLY A 121 -25.29 11.29 -6.15
CA GLY A 121 -26.44 11.15 -5.25
C GLY A 121 -27.38 12.36 -5.16
N ALA A 122 -27.07 13.48 -5.82
CA ALA A 122 -27.80 14.75 -5.65
C ALA A 122 -28.83 15.08 -6.75
N GLU A 123 -28.90 14.29 -7.83
CA GLU A 123 -29.78 14.58 -8.98
C GLU A 123 -30.91 13.55 -9.14
N THR A 124 -31.68 13.26 -8.09
CA THR A 124 -32.97 12.57 -8.29
C THR A 124 -34.00 12.90 -7.23
N ARG A 125 -34.31 14.20 -7.06
CA ARG A 125 -35.61 14.63 -6.54
C ARG A 125 -35.97 15.97 -7.14
N LEU A 126 -36.62 15.95 -8.29
CA LEU A 126 -37.58 16.96 -8.73
C LEU A 126 -38.22 16.43 -10.02
N GLN A 127 -39.27 15.62 -9.90
CA GLN A 127 -40.50 15.67 -10.69
C GLN A 127 -41.63 15.08 -9.86
#